data_AF-A0A5U3ESF0-F1
#
_entry.id   AF-A0A5U3ESF0-F1
#
_cell.length_a   1.000
_cell.length_b   1.000
_cell.length_c   1.000
_cell.angle_alpha   90.00
_cell.angle_beta   90.00
_cell.angle_gamma   90.00
#
_symmetry.space_group_name_H-M   'P 1'
#
loop_
_entity.id
_entity.type
_entity.pdbx_description
1 polymer ?
#
loop_
_entity_poly.entity_id
_entity_poly.type
_entity_poly.pdbx_seq_one_letter_code
_entity_poly.pdbx_strand_id
1 'polypeptide(L)' 'MQIKNKVDLTPGIAANKVQATPEQRLIIYADLENVLNKAGANTRHNQKTQALEYFWSWLRANKKQALNEIEYREGK' A
#
# COMPACT_ATOMS: atom_id res chain seq x y z
N MET A 1 -5.63 -27.32 8.40
CA MET A 1 -5.19 -27.57 7.01
C MET A 1 -3.68 -27.76 7.05
N GLN A 2 -3.17 -28.98 6.89
CA GLN A 2 -1.73 -29.25 6.89
C GLN A 2 -1.22 -29.18 5.45
N ILE A 3 -0.31 -28.25 5.18
CA ILE A 3 0.37 -28.10 3.90
C ILE A 3 1.37 -29.24 3.78
N LYS A 4 1.20 -30.12 2.79
CA LYS A 4 2.01 -31.34 2.67
C LYS A 4 3.02 -31.28 1.52
N ASN A 5 2.82 -30.44 0.50
CA ASN A 5 3.75 -30.27 -0.61
C ASN A 5 3.87 -28.81 -1.08
N LYS A 6 4.99 -28.46 -1.71
CA LYS A 6 5.20 -27.11 -2.32
C LYS A 6 4.11 -26.73 -3.33
N VAL A 7 3.45 -27.71 -3.93
CA VAL A 7 2.35 -27.53 -4.90
C VAL A 7 1.10 -26.94 -4.24
N ASP A 8 0.91 -27.14 -2.93
CA ASP A 8 -0.22 -26.57 -2.17
C ASP A 8 -0.05 -25.05 -1.93
N LEU A 9 1.18 -24.53 -2.06
CA LEU A 9 1.48 -23.10 -1.97
C LEU A 9 1.26 -22.38 -3.30
N THR A 10 1.21 -23.11 -4.42
CA THR A 10 1.13 -22.53 -5.77
C THR A 10 -0.05 -21.58 -5.97
N PRO A 11 -1.27 -21.87 -5.49
CA PRO A 11 -2.40 -20.94 -5.61
C PRO A 11 -2.20 -19.66 -4.80
N GLY A 12 -1.64 -19.75 -3.59
CA GLY A 12 -1.35 -18.58 -2.74
C GLY A 12 -0.21 -17.72 -3.31
N ILE A 13 0.81 -18.36 -3.89
CA ILE A 13 1.89 -17.67 -4.60
C ILE A 13 1.37 -17.04 -5.90
N ALA A 14 0.47 -17.72 -6.62
CA ALA A 14 -0.15 -17.20 -7.84
C ALA A 14 -1.11 -16.04 -7.57
N ALA A 15 -1.84 -16.05 -6.45
CA ALA A 15 -2.65 -14.91 -6.02
C ALA A 15 -1.79 -13.66 -5.75
N ASN A 16 -0.58 -13.86 -5.20
CA ASN A 16 0.40 -12.77 -5.02
C ASN A 16 1.08 -12.31 -6.32
N LYS A 17 0.90 -13.01 -7.45
CA LYS A 17 1.45 -12.59 -8.76
C LYS A 17 0.59 -11.52 -9.43
N VAL A 18 -0.68 -11.39 -9.07
CA VAL A 18 -1.53 -10.33 -9.60
C VAL A 18 -1.15 -9.04 -8.88
N GLN A 19 -0.34 -8.21 -9.54
CA GLN A 19 -0.11 -6.85 -9.05
C GLN A 19 -1.45 -6.13 -8.96
N ALA A 20 -1.71 -5.51 -7.82
CA ALA A 20 -2.89 -4.68 -7.61
C ALA A 20 -2.95 -3.59 -8.71
N THR A 21 -4.14 -3.40 -9.29
CA THR A 21 -4.33 -2.33 -10.28
C THR A 21 -4.07 -0.97 -9.64
N PRO A 22 -3.76 0.08 -10.42
CA PRO A 22 -3.57 1.41 -9.88
C PRO A 22 -4.72 1.89 -8.97
N GLU A 23 -5.98 1.57 -9.31
CA GLU A 23 -7.16 1.89 -8.49
C GLU A 23 -7.18 1.12 -7.17
N GLN A 24 -6.88 -0.18 -7.22
CA GLN A 24 -6.77 -1.00 -6.00
C GLN A 24 -5.66 -0.49 -5.08
N ARG A 25 -4.53 -0.05 -5.65
CA ARG A 25 -3.45 0.57 -4.87
C ARG A 25 -3.89 1.88 -4.24
N LEU A 26 -4.68 2.71 -4.92
CA LEU A 26 -5.22 3.95 -4.33
C LEU A 26 -6.12 3.67 -3.12
N ILE A 27 -6.93 2.61 -3.16
CA ILE A 27 -7.74 2.18 -2.00
C ILE A 27 -6.82 1.78 -0.84
N ILE A 28 -5.81 0.95 -1.10
CA ILE A 28 -4.82 0.51 -0.09
C ILE A 28 -4.10 1.72 0.51
N TYR A 29 -3.73 2.71 -0.30
CA TYR A 29 -3.07 3.93 0.15
C TYR A 29 -3.99 4.81 1.00
N ALA A 30 -5.29 4.84 0.73
CA ALA A 30 -6.26 5.53 1.59
C ALA A 30 -6.40 4.86 2.96
N ASP A 31 -6.38 3.52 3.00
CA ASP A 31 -6.37 2.79 4.28
C ASP A 31 -5.09 3.04 5.08
N LEU A 32 -3.93 3.05 4.40
CA LEU A 32 -2.64 3.36 5.04
C LEU A 32 -2.61 4.79 5.59
N GLU A 33 -3.16 5.77 4.88
CA GLU A 33 -3.31 7.15 5.36
C GLU A 33 -4.11 7.21 6.67
N ASN A 34 -5.22 6.47 6.74
CA ASN A 34 -6.02 6.37 7.96
C ASN A 34 -5.25 5.74 9.13
N VAL A 35 -4.44 4.72 8.86
CA VAL A 35 -3.56 4.10 9.86
C VAL A 35 -2.51 5.10 10.36
N LEU A 36 -1.85 5.83 9.46
CA LEU A 36 -0.85 6.84 9.82
C LEU A 36 -1.47 7.99 10.63
N ASN A 37 -2.68 8.43 10.29
CA ASN A 37 -3.43 9.42 11.05
C ASN A 37 -3.73 8.94 12.47
N LYS A 38 -4.21 7.69 12.63
CA LYS A 38 -4.44 7.08 13.96
C LYS A 38 -3.14 6.94 14.74
N ALA A 39 -2.05 6.52 14.10
CA ALA A 39 -0.74 6.41 14.73
C ALA A 39 -0.26 7.79 15.22
N GLY A 40 -0.42 8.83 14.39
CA GLY A 40 -0.11 10.22 14.71
C GLY A 40 -0.93 10.74 15.89
N ALA A 41 -2.20 10.37 16.03
CA ALA A 41 -3.01 10.75 17.19
C ALA A 41 -2.49 10.10 18.50
N ASN A 42 -2.06 8.84 18.45
CA ASN A 42 -1.82 8.02 19.64
C ASN A 42 -0.41 8.09 20.29
N THR A 43 0.58 8.80 19.73
CA THR A 43 2.02 8.56 20.07
C THR A 43 2.86 9.71 20.70
N ARG A 44 2.49 10.49 21.74
CA ARG A 44 3.28 11.65 22.33
C ARG A 44 4.18 12.57 21.42
N HIS A 45 3.86 13.87 21.40
CA HIS A 45 4.08 14.91 20.35
C HIS A 45 5.47 15.09 19.66
N ASN A 46 6.61 14.78 20.26
CA ASN A 46 7.87 15.47 19.88
C ASN A 46 8.77 14.68 18.90
N GLN A 47 8.72 13.34 18.93
CA GLN A 47 9.48 12.47 18.02
C GLN A 47 8.60 11.86 16.91
N LYS A 48 7.27 12.14 16.95
CA LYS A 48 6.27 11.61 16.01
C LYS A 48 6.50 12.00 14.57
N THR A 49 6.69 13.30 14.34
CA THR A 49 6.60 13.87 12.99
C THR A 49 7.75 13.38 12.12
N GLN A 50 8.98 13.33 12.65
CA GLN A 50 10.12 12.79 11.91
C GLN A 50 9.97 11.30 11.60
N ALA A 51 9.47 10.50 12.55
CA ALA A 51 9.27 9.06 12.35
C ALA A 51 8.17 8.78 11.30
N LEU A 52 7.10 9.57 11.29
CA LEU A 52 6.00 9.42 10.32
C LEU A 52 6.29 10.07 8.96
N GLU A 53 7.19 11.05 8.87
CA GLU A 53 7.47 11.79 7.63
C GLU A 53 7.96 10.87 6.51
N TYR A 54 8.74 9.83 6.84
CA TYR A 54 9.16 8.83 5.87
C TYR A 54 7.95 8.10 5.26
N PHE A 55 7.01 7.66 6.10
CA PHE A 55 5.80 6.98 5.64
C PHE A 55 4.90 7.91 4.83
N TRP A 56 4.77 9.17 5.23
CA TRP A 56 4.03 10.18 4.47
C TRP A 56 4.66 10.45 3.10
N SER A 57 5.98 10.58 3.04
CA SER A 57 6.72 10.79 1.79
C SER A 57 6.56 9.60 0.85
N TRP A 58 6.70 8.37 1.37
CA TRP A 58 6.48 7.16 0.60
C TRP A 58 5.04 7.06 0.08
N LEU A 59 4.05 7.36 0.93
CA LEU A 59 2.64 7.33 0.56
C LEU A 59 2.32 8.33 -0.57
N ARG A 60 2.81 9.58 -0.45
CA ARG A 60 2.61 10.63 -1.46
C ARG A 60 3.19 10.23 -2.82
N ALA A 61 4.42 9.71 -2.82
CA ALA A 61 5.09 9.28 -4.05
C ALA A 61 4.30 8.15 -4.75
N ASN A 62 3.84 7.17 -3.99
CA ASN A 62 3.11 6.02 -4.53
C ASN A 62 1.69 6.36 -4.99
N LYS A 63 0.98 7.26 -4.29
CA LYS A 63 -0.31 7.80 -4.76
C LYS A 63 -0.14 8.52 -6.09
N LYS A 64 0.88 9.38 -6.22
CA LYS A 64 1.18 10.08 -7.47
C LYS A 64 1.49 9.11 -8.60
N GLN A 65 2.30 8.08 -8.35
CA GLN A 65 2.61 7.07 -9.35
C GLN A 65 1.34 6.34 -9.82
N ALA A 66 0.47 5.90 -8.90
CA ALA A 66 -0.77 5.23 -9.27
C ALA A 66 -1.70 6.13 -10.09
N LEU A 67 -1.83 7.41 -9.74
CA LEU A 67 -2.62 8.37 -10.53
C LEU A 67 -2.03 8.54 -11.94
N ASN A 68 -0.71 8.73 -12.05
CA ASN A 68 -0.05 8.84 -13.35
C ASN A 68 -0.26 7.59 -14.22
N GLU A 69 -0.28 6.39 -13.62
CA GLU A 69 -0.55 5.14 -14.35
C GLU A 69 -2.00 5.07 -14.85
N ILE A 70 -2.96 5.59 -14.08
CA ILE A 70 -4.37 5.72 -14.52
C ILE A 70 -4.45 6.72 -15.68
N GLU A 71 -3.87 7.91 -15.50
CA GLU A 71 -3.85 8.97 -16.52
C GLU A 71 -3.20 8.48 -17.82
N TYR A 72 -2.10 7.73 -17.74
CA TYR A 72 -1.45 7.15 -18.91
C TYR A 72 -2.30 6.05 -19.58
N ARG A 73 -3.08 5.30 -18.80
CA ARG A 73 -3.99 4.26 -19.34
C ARG A 73 -5.22 4.88 -20.00
N GLU A 74 -5.74 5.96 -19.43
CA GLU A 74 -6.92 6.67 -19.94
C GLU A 74 -6.57 7.64 -21.08
N GLY A 75 -5.32 8.13 -21.11
CA GLY A 75 -4.75 9.00 -22.13
C GLY A 75 -4.34 8.28 -23.42
N LYS A 76 -5.30 7.61 -24.05
CA LYS A 76 -5.36 7.65 -25.52
C LYS A 76 -5.66 9.07 -25.98
#